data_AF-A0A975PFR4-F1
#
_entry.id   AF-A0A975PFR4-F1
#
_cell.length_a   1.000
_cell.length_b   1.000
_cell.length_c   1.000
_cell.angle_alpha   90.00
_cell.angle_beta   90.00
_cell.angle_gamma   90.00
#
_symmetry.space_group_name_H-M   'P 1'
#
loop_
_entity.id
_entity.type
_entity.pdbx_description
1 polymer ?
#
loop_
_entity_poly.entity_id
_entity_poly.type
_entity_poly.pdbx_seq_one_letter_code
_entity_poly.pdbx_strand_id
1 'polypeptide(L)'
;MSVRSIPLRLAPLLALALQPAFAEDESLAVPSLDQLPAEGVTPVGDETTETPAGEAARPTDNVTINLIHRLVEKGVLTKDEADTMIRQAEADATRVRAQQRAEIQTAVQQEALAPVQEGEVGVTYVPETVKAQMREEIKHQLLTEARVQNWSAPAATPEWVKRYKVFGDVRVRYEGSFFPGGNDNSGQFPNFNAINTGAPYDTAGTQHSPQYNVDQDRDRFRLRARVGAEIDLDDGFTAGLRLATGENNSPVSPNQSLGAAGNAQGGNFSKYAVWIDRAFLSYHFGEDHCYDVDLQAGRFDNPFFNTDIVWDDDLGFDGFAAKGKFRFNDDIKVFATAGAFPIFNTDFNFSSINPAKFESTDKYIYGGQIGVEWKIAEKLTGKFGVAFYDFDGVKGKLSTPHVPLTSSDAGDTDGLRPSFAQKGNTYMALRNILPDPSNNNGNSNQWQ
;
A
#
# COMPACT_ATOMS: atom_id res chain seq x y z
N MET A 1 12.27 -64.61 -34.89
CA MET A 1 13.66 -64.61 -34.38
C MET A 1 13.87 -63.40 -33.51
N SER A 2 14.58 -63.40 -32.39
CA SER A 2 14.88 -64.40 -31.37
C SER A 2 15.44 -63.59 -30.19
N VAL A 3 14.81 -63.78 -29.03
CA VAL A 3 15.25 -63.37 -27.69
C VAL A 3 16.75 -63.59 -27.45
N ARG A 4 17.41 -62.69 -26.69
CA ARG A 4 18.31 -63.08 -25.59
C ARG A 4 18.53 -61.99 -24.54
N SER A 5 17.85 -62.19 -23.43
CA SER A 5 18.16 -61.76 -22.07
C SER A 5 19.23 -62.67 -21.46
N ILE A 6 20.12 -62.13 -20.60
CA ILE A 6 20.78 -62.86 -19.50
C ILE A 6 20.84 -61.93 -18.27
N PRO A 7 20.62 -62.44 -17.04
CA PRO A 7 20.28 -61.67 -15.84
C PRO A 7 21.45 -61.57 -14.84
N LEU A 8 21.33 -60.70 -13.84
CA LEU A 8 22.00 -60.90 -12.55
C LEU A 8 21.06 -60.52 -11.40
N ARG A 9 20.93 -61.47 -10.45
CA ARG A 9 20.04 -61.43 -9.28
C ARG A 9 20.70 -60.72 -8.08
N LEU A 10 19.86 -60.00 -7.32
CA LEU A 10 19.70 -59.91 -5.85
C LEU A 10 20.74 -60.63 -4.97
N ALA A 11 21.22 -60.12 -3.83
CA ALA A 11 20.52 -59.48 -2.70
C ALA A 11 21.53 -58.81 -1.70
N PRO A 12 21.19 -58.52 -0.43
CA PRO A 12 20.79 -57.20 0.09
C PRO A 12 21.80 -56.62 1.12
N LEU A 13 21.81 -55.30 1.34
CA LEU A 13 22.46 -54.76 2.55
C LEU A 13 21.71 -53.54 3.08
N LEU A 14 21.19 -53.72 4.31
CA LEU A 14 20.86 -52.74 5.34
C LEU A 14 20.02 -51.50 4.96
N ALA A 15 18.72 -51.59 5.26
CA ALA A 15 17.87 -50.43 5.48
C ALA A 15 18.26 -49.74 6.79
N LEU A 16 18.81 -48.52 6.70
CA LEU A 16 18.85 -47.57 7.80
C LEU A 16 17.69 -46.59 7.60
N ALA A 17 16.60 -46.83 8.32
CA ALA A 17 15.47 -45.91 8.37
C ALA A 17 15.87 -44.66 9.14
N LEU A 18 15.93 -43.51 8.47
CA LEU A 18 15.90 -42.19 9.12
C LEU A 18 14.49 -41.63 8.93
N GLN A 19 13.68 -41.71 9.98
CA GLN A 19 12.39 -41.03 10.08
C GLN A 19 12.62 -39.53 10.25
N PRO A 20 11.81 -38.66 9.63
CA PRO A 20 11.62 -37.29 10.12
C PRO A 20 10.66 -37.36 11.32
N ALA A 21 11.12 -36.88 12.48
CA ALA A 21 10.28 -36.70 13.65
C ALA A 21 9.29 -35.55 13.39
N PHE A 22 8.05 -35.92 13.05
CA PHE A 22 6.87 -35.12 13.34
C PHE A 22 6.54 -35.32 14.83
N ALA A 23 6.45 -34.22 15.58
CA ALA A 23 5.81 -34.19 16.88
C ALA A 23 4.58 -33.30 16.76
N GLU A 24 3.39 -33.92 16.79
CA GLU A 24 2.11 -33.30 17.16
C GLU A 24 2.16 -33.07 18.69
N ASP A 25 2.05 -31.84 19.15
CA ASP A 25 0.83 -31.15 19.57
C ASP A 25 0.29 -31.64 20.93
N GLU A 26 0.60 -30.88 21.99
CA GLU A 26 -0.14 -30.88 23.25
C GLU A 26 -0.26 -29.44 23.80
N SER A 27 -1.43 -28.88 23.56
CA SER A 27 -2.21 -27.96 24.42
C SER A 27 -1.58 -26.66 24.95
N LEU A 28 -1.95 -25.53 24.33
CA LEU A 28 -2.18 -24.27 25.05
C LEU A 28 -3.57 -23.75 24.70
N ALA A 29 -4.47 -23.88 25.67
CA ALA A 29 -5.86 -23.48 25.58
C ALA A 29 -6.01 -21.94 25.59
N VAL A 30 -6.89 -21.48 24.71
CA VAL A 30 -7.41 -20.11 24.59
C VAL A 30 -8.29 -19.79 25.80
N PRO A 31 -8.24 -18.59 26.41
CA PRO A 31 -9.20 -18.22 27.44
C PRO A 31 -10.55 -17.87 26.79
N SER A 32 -11.60 -18.58 27.18
CA SER A 32 -12.99 -18.26 26.86
C SER A 32 -13.51 -17.12 27.72
N LEU A 33 -14.11 -16.13 27.07
CA LEU A 33 -15.08 -15.19 27.65
C LEU A 33 -16.30 -15.99 28.12
N ASP A 34 -16.39 -16.27 29.41
CA ASP A 34 -17.66 -16.45 30.13
C ASP A 34 -17.36 -16.75 31.60
N GLN A 35 -17.70 -15.80 32.48
CA GLN A 35 -18.13 -15.96 33.89
C GLN A 35 -17.80 -14.70 34.70
N LEU A 36 -18.81 -13.84 34.89
CA LEU A 36 -18.89 -12.95 36.04
C LEU A 36 -20.24 -13.21 36.73
N PRO A 37 -20.29 -13.31 38.07
CA PRO A 37 -21.50 -13.70 38.79
C PRO A 37 -22.49 -12.54 38.94
N ALA A 38 -23.77 -12.90 38.93
CA ALA A 38 -24.89 -12.05 39.23
C ALA A 38 -25.08 -11.87 40.75
N GLU A 39 -25.40 -10.66 41.21
CA GLU A 39 -26.36 -10.41 42.29
C GLU A 39 -26.67 -8.90 42.44
N GLY A 40 -27.95 -8.56 42.64
CA GLY A 40 -28.37 -7.29 43.26
C GLY A 40 -29.34 -6.40 42.46
N VAL A 41 -30.65 -6.55 42.71
CA VAL A 41 -31.74 -5.67 42.26
C VAL A 41 -32.14 -4.72 43.41
N THR A 42 -32.36 -3.42 43.14
CA THR A 42 -33.60 -2.63 43.42
C THR A 42 -33.40 -1.10 43.21
N PRO A 43 -34.50 -0.33 42.99
CA PRO A 43 -34.51 0.91 42.19
C PRO A 43 -34.86 2.19 42.97
N VAL A 44 -34.50 3.35 42.41
CA VAL A 44 -34.99 4.72 42.71
C VAL A 44 -34.73 5.53 41.41
N GLY A 45 -35.64 6.23 40.72
CA GLY A 45 -36.78 7.03 41.14
C GLY A 45 -36.41 8.51 41.03
N ASP A 46 -36.67 9.17 39.90
CA ASP A 46 -37.20 10.55 39.93
C ASP A 46 -37.76 10.99 38.57
N GLU A 47 -38.98 11.52 38.63
CA GLU A 47 -39.65 12.30 37.60
C GLU A 47 -39.05 13.72 37.55
N THR A 48 -39.09 14.40 36.40
CA THR A 48 -39.66 15.76 36.32
C THR A 48 -39.69 16.34 34.89
N THR A 49 -40.93 16.53 34.44
CA THR A 49 -41.51 17.72 33.77
C THR A 49 -40.94 18.28 32.45
N GLU A 50 -41.84 18.21 31.46
CA GLU A 50 -42.01 19.12 30.32
C GLU A 50 -42.13 20.59 30.72
N THR A 51 -41.68 21.52 29.85
CA THR A 51 -42.55 22.60 29.28
C THR A 51 -41.92 23.15 27.99
N PRO A 52 -42.71 23.69 27.04
CA PRO A 52 -42.40 23.76 25.60
C PRO A 52 -42.04 25.18 25.12
N ALA A 53 -41.37 25.29 23.97
CA ALA A 53 -41.49 26.44 23.06
C ALA A 53 -40.66 26.19 21.78
N GLY A 54 -41.29 26.36 20.61
CA GLY A 54 -40.60 26.38 19.32
C GLY A 54 -41.39 25.71 18.20
N GLU A 55 -42.56 26.26 17.89
CA GLU A 55 -43.35 25.89 16.71
C GLU A 55 -42.55 26.21 15.44
N ALA A 56 -41.77 25.24 14.96
CA ALA A 56 -41.18 25.27 13.64
C ALA A 56 -42.29 25.01 12.62
N ALA A 57 -42.52 25.98 11.74
CA ALA A 57 -43.50 25.92 10.67
C ALA A 57 -43.39 24.59 9.90
N ARG A 58 -44.48 23.81 9.91
CA ARG A 58 -44.61 22.61 9.09
C ARG A 58 -44.51 23.02 7.61
N PRO A 59 -43.71 22.34 6.78
CA PRO A 59 -43.71 22.61 5.34
C PRO A 59 -45.09 22.25 4.79
N THR A 60 -45.83 23.24 4.32
CA THR A 60 -47.16 23.05 3.71
C THR A 60 -47.05 22.44 2.31
N ASP A 61 -48.02 21.60 1.96
CA ASP A 61 -48.15 20.70 0.79
C ASP A 61 -48.16 21.34 -0.62
N ASN A 62 -47.47 22.47 -0.84
CA ASN A 62 -47.34 23.04 -2.17
C ASN A 62 -45.88 23.29 -2.48
N VAL A 63 -45.26 22.33 -3.17
CA VAL A 63 -43.89 22.38 -3.70
C VAL A 63 -43.63 23.70 -4.44
N THR A 64 -44.67 24.26 -5.07
CA THR A 64 -44.65 25.56 -5.76
C THR A 64 -44.35 26.74 -4.83
N ILE A 65 -44.94 26.77 -3.62
CA ILE A 65 -44.74 27.86 -2.64
C ILE A 65 -43.30 27.81 -2.10
N ASN A 66 -42.79 26.60 -1.81
CA ASN A 66 -41.40 26.41 -1.39
C ASN A 66 -40.39 26.82 -2.48
N LEU A 67 -40.71 26.58 -3.76
CA LEU A 67 -39.89 27.03 -4.88
C LEU A 67 -39.89 28.55 -5.01
N ILE A 68 -41.04 29.21 -4.88
CA ILE A 68 -41.15 30.68 -4.91
C ILE A 68 -40.32 31.30 -3.78
N HIS A 69 -40.36 30.74 -2.56
CA HIS A 69 -39.55 31.22 -1.43
C HIS A 69 -38.05 31.11 -1.71
N ARG A 70 -37.60 30.00 -2.32
CA ARG A 70 -36.18 29.82 -2.70
C ARG A 70 -35.74 30.75 -3.83
N LEU A 71 -36.64 31.15 -4.73
CA LEU A 71 -36.34 32.10 -5.81
C LEU A 71 -36.21 33.55 -5.29
N VAL A 72 -36.96 33.91 -4.25
CA VAL A 72 -36.79 35.18 -3.52
C VAL A 72 -35.46 35.18 -2.76
N GLU A 73 -35.12 34.08 -2.08
CA GLU A 73 -33.86 33.95 -1.34
C GLU A 73 -32.63 34.07 -2.25
N LYS A 74 -32.71 33.55 -3.48
CA LYS A 74 -31.66 33.69 -4.50
C LYS A 74 -31.68 35.03 -5.24
N GLY A 75 -32.55 35.96 -4.85
CA GLY A 75 -32.64 37.31 -5.41
C GLY A 75 -33.14 37.37 -6.86
N VAL A 76 -33.75 36.30 -7.37
CA VAL A 76 -34.27 36.21 -8.74
C VAL A 76 -35.66 36.84 -8.84
N LEU A 77 -36.42 36.85 -7.74
CA LEU A 77 -37.78 37.37 -7.67
C LEU A 77 -37.87 38.43 -6.57
N THR A 78 -38.61 39.52 -6.80
CA THR A 78 -38.89 40.49 -5.74
C THR A 78 -39.96 39.96 -4.77
N LYS A 79 -39.98 40.46 -3.53
CA LYS A 79 -40.98 40.04 -2.52
C LYS A 79 -42.41 40.30 -2.98
N ASP A 80 -42.64 41.43 -3.65
CA ASP A 80 -43.98 41.81 -4.15
C ASP A 80 -44.46 40.85 -5.27
N GLU A 81 -43.55 40.44 -6.16
CA GLU A 81 -43.85 39.45 -7.21
C GLU A 81 -44.13 38.07 -6.61
N ALA A 82 -43.37 37.67 -5.59
CA ALA A 82 -43.59 36.41 -4.88
C ALA A 82 -44.98 36.35 -4.23
N ASP A 83 -45.40 37.42 -3.57
CA ASP A 83 -46.71 37.50 -2.91
C ASP A 83 -47.87 37.46 -3.91
N THR A 84 -47.66 37.96 -5.14
CA THR A 84 -48.66 37.80 -6.21
C THR A 84 -48.73 36.36 -6.72
N MET A 85 -47.58 35.69 -6.90
CA MET A 85 -47.52 34.31 -7.37
C MET A 85 -48.07 33.32 -6.34
N ILE A 86 -47.84 33.56 -5.04
CA ILE A 86 -48.39 32.73 -3.97
C ILE A 86 -49.91 32.83 -3.93
N ARG A 87 -50.47 34.05 -3.98
CA ARG A 87 -51.93 34.25 -4.05
C ARG A 87 -52.57 33.58 -5.28
N GLN A 88 -51.89 33.63 -6.42
CA GLN A 88 -52.37 32.98 -7.64
C GLN A 88 -52.33 31.45 -7.51
N ALA A 89 -51.24 30.90 -6.96
CA ALA A 89 -51.09 29.46 -6.74
C ALA A 89 -52.11 28.91 -5.73
N GLU A 90 -52.42 29.67 -4.67
CA GLU A 90 -53.47 29.31 -3.71
C GLU A 90 -54.87 29.36 -4.34
N ALA A 91 -55.16 30.37 -5.17
CA ALA A 91 -56.43 30.48 -5.89
C ALA A 91 -56.64 29.29 -6.85
N ASP A 92 -55.59 28.90 -7.58
CA ASP A 92 -55.64 27.77 -8.51
C ASP A 92 -55.76 26.43 -7.76
N ALA A 93 -55.04 26.24 -6.65
CA ALA A 93 -55.18 25.06 -5.80
C ALA A 93 -56.60 24.92 -5.23
N THR A 94 -57.23 26.05 -4.88
CA THR A 94 -58.62 26.06 -4.38
C THR A 94 -59.61 25.70 -5.47
N ARG A 95 -59.39 26.17 -6.72
CA ARG A 95 -60.21 25.81 -7.90
C ARG A 95 -60.11 24.33 -8.24
N VAL A 96 -58.91 23.76 -8.25
CA VAL A 96 -58.69 22.33 -8.53
C VAL A 96 -59.35 21.47 -7.47
N ARG A 97 -59.23 21.83 -6.17
CA ARG A 97 -59.93 21.11 -5.08
C ARG A 97 -61.45 21.22 -5.19
N ALA A 98 -61.98 22.36 -5.64
CA ALA A 98 -63.42 22.52 -5.87
C ALA A 98 -63.91 21.69 -7.07
N GLN A 99 -63.13 21.61 -8.15
CA GLN A 99 -63.42 20.77 -9.31
C GLN A 99 -63.37 19.28 -8.95
N GLN A 100 -62.37 18.83 -8.21
CA GLN A 100 -62.28 17.45 -7.73
C GLN A 100 -63.44 17.08 -6.80
N ARG A 101 -63.87 18.00 -5.91
CA ARG A 101 -65.05 17.77 -5.05
C ARG A 101 -66.35 17.69 -5.86
N ALA A 102 -66.47 18.49 -6.92
CA ALA A 102 -67.63 18.43 -7.83
C ALA A 102 -67.64 17.10 -8.61
N GLU A 103 -66.50 16.67 -9.15
CA GLU A 103 -66.35 15.41 -9.88
C GLU A 103 -66.68 14.19 -9.00
N ILE A 104 -66.20 14.18 -7.74
CA ILE A 104 -66.50 13.13 -6.75
C ILE A 104 -68.01 13.13 -6.40
N GLN A 105 -68.67 14.29 -6.29
CA GLN A 105 -70.11 14.35 -6.05
C GLN A 105 -70.95 13.86 -7.22
N THR A 106 -70.54 14.12 -8.48
CA THR A 106 -71.17 13.54 -9.67
C THR A 106 -70.99 12.02 -9.77
N ALA A 107 -69.82 11.50 -9.39
CA ALA A 107 -69.56 10.07 -9.37
C ALA A 107 -70.42 9.33 -8.32
N VAL A 108 -70.60 9.92 -7.13
CA VAL A 108 -71.42 9.34 -6.04
C VAL A 108 -72.93 9.38 -6.38
N GLN A 109 -73.41 10.37 -7.14
CA GLN A 109 -74.81 10.43 -7.58
C GLN A 109 -75.16 9.47 -8.73
N GLN A 110 -74.19 9.10 -9.58
CA GLN A 110 -74.41 8.12 -10.66
C GLN A 110 -74.46 6.67 -10.17
N GLU A 111 -73.91 6.38 -8.98
CA GLU A 111 -73.89 5.01 -8.40
C GLU A 111 -75.10 4.70 -7.50
N ALA A 112 -75.94 5.70 -7.17
CA ALA A 112 -77.12 5.55 -6.32
C ALA A 112 -78.41 5.08 -7.04
N LEU A 113 -78.34 4.65 -8.31
CA LEU A 113 -79.50 4.20 -9.12
C LEU A 113 -79.42 2.74 -9.61
N ALA A 114 -78.53 1.91 -9.07
CA ALA A 114 -78.48 0.47 -9.37
C ALA A 114 -79.09 -0.36 -8.22
N PRO A 115 -79.96 -1.37 -8.51
CA PRO A 115 -80.65 -2.13 -7.45
C PRO A 115 -79.73 -3.11 -6.71
N VAL A 116 -79.97 -3.22 -5.41
CA VAL A 116 -79.27 -4.05 -4.41
C VAL A 116 -79.48 -5.55 -4.67
N GLN A 117 -78.40 -6.34 -4.64
CA GLN A 117 -78.43 -7.76 -4.25
C GLN A 117 -77.49 -7.98 -3.06
N GLU A 118 -77.94 -8.86 -2.18
CA GLU A 118 -77.53 -9.04 -0.80
C GLU A 118 -76.27 -9.91 -0.67
N GLY A 119 -75.33 -9.48 0.18
CA GLY A 119 -74.29 -10.34 0.76
C GLY A 119 -72.84 -9.95 0.46
N GLU A 120 -72.08 -9.78 1.56
CA GLU A 120 -70.61 -9.87 1.67
C GLU A 120 -69.82 -8.56 1.91
N VAL A 121 -68.78 -8.74 2.72
CA VAL A 121 -68.06 -7.78 3.58
C VAL A 121 -67.34 -6.69 2.78
N GLY A 122 -67.65 -5.43 3.08
CA GLY A 122 -67.05 -4.26 2.43
C GLY A 122 -65.59 -4.03 2.83
N VAL A 123 -64.67 -4.44 1.95
CA VAL A 123 -63.33 -3.84 1.89
C VAL A 123 -63.43 -2.58 1.03
N THR A 124 -62.98 -1.45 1.56
CA THR A 124 -62.93 -0.16 0.86
C THR A 124 -62.18 -0.31 -0.47
N TYR A 125 -62.93 -0.36 -1.57
CA TYR A 125 -62.40 -0.53 -2.92
C TYR A 125 -61.75 0.79 -3.35
N VAL A 126 -60.43 0.85 -3.22
CA VAL A 126 -59.64 1.91 -3.86
C VAL A 126 -59.69 1.66 -5.38
N PRO A 127 -60.23 2.59 -6.19
CA PRO A 127 -60.36 2.42 -7.64
C PRO A 127 -59.00 2.12 -8.29
N GLU A 128 -58.97 1.21 -9.27
CA GLU A 128 -57.72 0.80 -9.93
C GLU A 128 -56.97 1.97 -10.58
N THR A 129 -57.68 3.00 -11.03
CA THR A 129 -57.10 4.22 -11.59
C THR A 129 -56.24 4.97 -10.57
N VAL A 130 -56.69 5.03 -9.31
CA VAL A 130 -55.95 5.66 -8.21
C VAL A 130 -54.73 4.81 -7.83
N LYS A 131 -54.87 3.47 -7.84
CA LYS A 131 -53.72 2.56 -7.62
C LYS A 131 -52.68 2.66 -8.73
N ALA A 132 -53.10 2.86 -9.98
CA ALA A 132 -52.20 3.03 -11.11
C ALA A 132 -51.44 4.36 -11.03
N GLN A 133 -52.13 5.45 -10.69
CA GLN A 133 -51.51 6.77 -10.51
C GLN A 133 -50.54 6.79 -9.34
N MET A 134 -50.93 6.23 -8.18
CA MET A 134 -50.03 6.12 -7.02
C MET A 134 -48.80 5.25 -7.33
N ARG A 135 -48.96 4.17 -8.10
CA ARG A 135 -47.82 3.32 -8.49
C ARG A 135 -46.82 4.09 -9.35
N GLU A 136 -47.29 4.88 -10.32
CA GLU A 136 -46.36 5.66 -11.16
C GLU A 136 -45.79 6.88 -10.46
N GLU A 137 -46.52 7.51 -9.54
CA GLU A 137 -45.99 8.58 -8.70
C GLU A 137 -44.93 8.06 -7.72
N ILE A 138 -45.19 6.94 -7.04
CA ILE A 138 -44.23 6.27 -6.15
C ILE A 138 -42.99 5.82 -6.95
N LYS A 139 -43.17 5.26 -8.14
CA LYS A 139 -42.06 4.85 -9.02
C LYS A 139 -41.25 6.06 -9.48
N HIS A 140 -41.89 7.17 -9.80
CA HIS A 140 -41.20 8.40 -10.19
C HIS A 140 -40.45 9.03 -9.00
N GLN A 141 -41.06 9.07 -7.81
CA GLN A 141 -40.42 9.54 -6.58
C GLN A 141 -39.24 8.65 -6.20
N LEU A 142 -39.39 7.32 -6.23
CA LEU A 142 -38.30 6.36 -5.99
C LEU A 142 -37.17 6.49 -7.01
N LEU A 143 -37.45 6.69 -8.29
CA LEU A 143 -36.42 6.91 -9.31
C LEU A 143 -35.71 8.26 -9.14
N THR A 144 -36.41 9.27 -8.64
CA THR A 144 -35.84 10.60 -8.38
C THR A 144 -34.98 10.57 -7.12
N GLU A 145 -35.45 9.95 -6.05
CA GLU A 145 -34.69 9.74 -4.81
C GLU A 145 -33.50 8.81 -5.03
N ALA A 146 -33.64 7.76 -5.83
CA ALA A 146 -32.52 6.91 -6.25
C ALA A 146 -31.47 7.66 -7.10
N ARG A 147 -31.87 8.67 -7.89
CA ARG A 147 -30.93 9.56 -8.60
C ARG A 147 -30.23 10.53 -7.66
N VAL A 148 -30.97 11.12 -6.69
CA VAL A 148 -30.42 12.06 -5.70
C VAL A 148 -29.48 11.35 -4.72
N GLN A 149 -29.83 10.14 -4.29
CA GLN A 149 -29.00 9.27 -3.45
C GLN A 149 -27.99 8.43 -4.26
N ASN A 150 -27.87 8.68 -5.56
CA ASN A 150 -26.88 8.10 -6.45
C ASN A 150 -26.84 6.54 -6.45
N TRP A 151 -28.00 5.90 -6.23
CA TRP A 151 -28.17 4.44 -6.24
C TRP A 151 -28.08 3.82 -7.64
N SER A 152 -28.15 4.62 -8.71
CA SER A 152 -28.15 4.15 -10.11
C SER A 152 -26.80 4.23 -10.83
N ALA A 153 -25.69 4.49 -10.12
CA ALA A 153 -24.36 4.34 -10.71
C ALA A 153 -23.91 2.86 -10.62
N PRO A 154 -23.37 2.23 -11.68
CA PRO A 154 -22.80 0.87 -11.64
C PRO A 154 -21.56 0.69 -10.71
N ALA A 155 -21.38 1.54 -9.71
CA ALA A 155 -20.38 1.42 -8.64
C ALA A 155 -20.69 2.43 -7.51
N ALA A 156 -21.82 2.30 -6.81
CA ALA A 156 -21.93 2.82 -5.45
C ALA A 156 -21.17 1.87 -4.52
N THR A 157 -19.85 1.82 -4.67
CA THR A 157 -18.99 1.10 -3.73
C THR A 157 -19.21 1.72 -2.34
N PRO A 158 -19.43 0.90 -1.29
CA PRO A 158 -19.55 1.40 0.08
C PRO A 158 -18.40 2.34 0.43
N GLU A 159 -18.63 3.34 1.29
CA GLU A 159 -17.58 4.33 1.62
C GLU A 159 -16.30 3.70 2.15
N TRP A 160 -16.42 2.61 2.91
CA TRP A 160 -15.25 1.86 3.36
C TRP A 160 -14.40 1.40 2.17
N VAL A 161 -14.98 0.93 1.06
CA VAL A 161 -14.26 0.52 -0.16
C VAL A 161 -13.57 1.70 -0.83
N LYS A 162 -14.15 2.91 -0.79
CA LYS A 162 -13.54 4.11 -1.40
C LYS A 162 -12.27 4.55 -0.68
N ARG A 163 -12.13 4.20 0.61
CA ARG A 163 -10.92 4.46 1.40
C ARG A 163 -9.78 3.50 1.08
N TYR A 164 -10.05 2.37 0.43
CA TYR A 164 -9.03 1.42 -0.02
C TYR A 164 -8.71 1.65 -1.50
N LYS A 165 -7.46 1.96 -1.79
CA LYS A 165 -6.94 2.06 -3.15
C LYS A 165 -5.98 0.91 -3.39
N VAL A 166 -6.44 -0.10 -4.12
CA VAL A 166 -5.60 -1.21 -4.58
C VAL A 166 -4.98 -0.82 -5.92
N PHE A 167 -3.66 -1.00 -6.04
CA PHE A 167 -2.92 -0.72 -7.25
C PHE A 167 -1.86 -1.80 -7.50
N GLY A 168 -1.31 -1.81 -8.70
CA GLY A 168 -0.26 -2.76 -9.04
C GLY A 168 0.11 -2.65 -10.50
N ASP A 169 1.24 -3.28 -10.83
CA ASP A 169 1.72 -3.40 -12.19
C ASP A 169 2.37 -4.76 -12.43
N VAL A 170 2.28 -5.21 -13.67
CA VAL A 170 2.94 -6.43 -14.12
C VAL A 170 3.72 -6.10 -15.39
N ARG A 171 4.98 -6.53 -15.41
CA ARG A 171 5.88 -6.39 -16.55
C ARG A 171 6.52 -7.72 -16.85
N VAL A 172 6.43 -8.14 -18.11
CA VAL A 172 7.22 -9.23 -18.67
C VAL A 172 8.29 -8.63 -19.57
N ARG A 173 9.51 -9.13 -19.47
CA ARG A 173 10.66 -8.66 -20.25
C ARG A 173 11.45 -9.86 -20.75
N TYR A 174 11.84 -9.83 -22.01
CA TYR A 174 12.96 -10.63 -22.50
C TYR A 174 14.22 -9.77 -22.42
N GLU A 175 15.29 -10.33 -21.87
CA GLU A 175 16.54 -9.61 -21.62
C GLU A 175 17.73 -10.47 -22.09
N GLY A 176 18.60 -9.87 -22.91
CA GLY A 176 19.87 -10.44 -23.33
C GLY A 176 21.03 -9.59 -22.82
N SER A 177 22.05 -10.23 -22.26
CA SER A 177 23.33 -9.64 -21.89
C SER A 177 24.41 -10.22 -22.80
N PHE A 178 25.05 -9.38 -23.61
CA PHE A 178 26.03 -9.80 -24.62
C PHE A 178 27.39 -9.15 -24.36
N PHE A 179 28.45 -9.93 -24.41
CA PHE A 179 29.81 -9.49 -24.12
C PHE A 179 30.67 -9.53 -25.39
N PRO A 180 31.42 -8.46 -25.70
CA PRO A 180 32.37 -8.48 -26.80
C PRO A 180 33.53 -9.44 -26.48
N GLY A 181 34.16 -9.98 -27.53
CA GLY A 181 35.40 -10.75 -27.38
C GLY A 181 36.54 -9.88 -26.84
N GLY A 182 37.44 -10.49 -26.06
CA GLY A 182 38.63 -9.82 -25.52
C GLY A 182 38.47 -9.26 -24.10
N ASN A 183 37.34 -9.50 -23.44
CA ASN A 183 37.21 -9.19 -22.01
C ASN A 183 38.15 -10.07 -21.19
N ASP A 184 38.76 -9.48 -20.15
CA ASP A 184 39.69 -10.18 -19.27
C ASP A 184 38.94 -11.12 -18.32
N ASN A 185 38.99 -12.42 -18.58
CA ASN A 185 38.42 -13.44 -17.71
C ASN A 185 39.49 -14.11 -16.81
N SER A 186 40.59 -13.42 -16.46
CA SER A 186 41.63 -13.97 -15.60
C SER A 186 41.32 -13.89 -14.09
N GLY A 187 40.06 -13.60 -13.72
CA GLY A 187 39.63 -13.49 -12.32
C GLY A 187 39.87 -12.12 -11.66
N GLN A 188 39.86 -11.04 -12.43
CA GLN A 188 40.04 -9.66 -11.93
C GLN A 188 38.73 -8.97 -11.50
N PHE A 189 37.59 -9.67 -11.52
CA PHE A 189 36.26 -9.09 -11.35
C PHE A 189 35.50 -9.73 -10.17
N PRO A 190 35.97 -9.55 -8.93
CA PRO A 190 35.34 -10.14 -7.76
C PRO A 190 33.90 -9.66 -7.58
N ASN A 191 33.02 -10.59 -7.24
CA ASN A 191 31.63 -10.34 -6.90
C ASN A 191 31.50 -10.15 -5.38
N PHE A 192 31.71 -8.91 -4.93
CA PHE A 192 31.65 -8.55 -3.51
C PHE A 192 30.28 -8.83 -2.88
N ASN A 193 29.19 -8.79 -3.64
CA ASN A 193 27.88 -9.18 -3.09
C ASN A 193 27.87 -10.64 -2.67
N ALA A 194 28.36 -11.53 -3.53
CA ALA A 194 28.45 -12.96 -3.23
C ALA A 194 29.42 -13.25 -2.08
N ILE A 195 30.51 -12.48 -1.96
CA ILE A 195 31.46 -12.57 -0.84
C ILE A 195 30.77 -12.17 0.47
N ASN A 196 30.14 -11.01 0.53
CA ASN A 196 29.53 -10.49 1.76
C ASN A 196 28.34 -11.33 2.26
N THR A 197 27.60 -11.98 1.34
CA THR A 197 26.48 -12.88 1.68
C THR A 197 26.90 -14.34 1.85
N GLY A 198 28.18 -14.66 1.65
CA GLY A 198 28.73 -16.01 1.68
C GLY A 198 29.57 -16.29 2.92
N ALA A 199 30.22 -17.45 2.92
CA ALA A 199 31.29 -17.74 3.87
C ALA A 199 32.57 -16.98 3.48
N PRO A 200 33.44 -16.65 4.46
CA PRO A 200 34.73 -16.07 4.15
C PRO A 200 35.53 -16.90 3.17
N TYR A 201 36.31 -16.21 2.34
CA TYR A 201 37.16 -16.83 1.32
C TYR A 201 38.65 -16.52 1.57
N ASP A 202 39.47 -17.53 1.33
CA ASP A 202 40.93 -17.51 1.46
C ASP A 202 41.56 -17.03 0.16
N THR A 203 42.43 -16.03 0.22
CA THR A 203 43.20 -15.58 -0.97
C THR A 203 44.41 -16.44 -1.25
N ALA A 204 44.78 -17.32 -0.33
CA ALA A 204 45.82 -18.30 -0.57
C ALA A 204 45.36 -19.38 -1.54
N GLY A 205 46.23 -19.74 -2.47
CA GLY A 205 46.06 -20.87 -3.37
C GLY A 205 45.66 -20.49 -4.79
N THR A 206 45.04 -21.42 -5.50
CA THR A 206 44.71 -21.30 -6.93
C THR A 206 43.22 -21.13 -7.22
N GLN A 207 42.39 -21.06 -6.17
CA GLN A 207 40.95 -20.85 -6.32
C GLN A 207 40.67 -19.36 -6.42
N HIS A 208 39.81 -18.93 -7.34
CA HIS A 208 39.36 -17.54 -7.41
C HIS A 208 38.24 -17.27 -6.39
N SER A 209 38.15 -16.03 -5.91
CA SER A 209 36.95 -15.54 -5.21
C SER A 209 35.73 -15.63 -6.15
N PRO A 210 34.48 -15.58 -5.65
CA PRO A 210 33.31 -15.40 -6.51
C PRO A 210 33.57 -14.28 -7.54
N GLN A 211 33.38 -14.57 -8.82
CA GLN A 211 33.64 -13.63 -9.92
C GLN A 211 32.33 -13.21 -10.59
N TYR A 212 32.32 -12.04 -11.20
CA TYR A 212 31.33 -11.71 -12.21
C TYR A 212 31.67 -12.39 -13.54
N ASN A 213 30.62 -12.80 -14.24
CA ASN A 213 30.75 -13.19 -15.64
C ASN A 213 31.03 -11.95 -16.50
N VAL A 214 32.05 -12.02 -17.34
CA VAL A 214 32.51 -10.93 -18.21
C VAL A 214 32.61 -11.30 -19.68
N ASP A 215 32.41 -12.57 -20.04
CA ASP A 215 32.63 -13.05 -21.41
C ASP A 215 31.58 -14.05 -21.91
N GLN A 216 30.64 -14.49 -21.06
CA GLN A 216 29.56 -15.39 -21.46
C GLN A 216 28.25 -14.64 -21.62
N ASP A 217 27.61 -14.81 -22.76
CA ASP A 217 26.30 -14.22 -23.03
C ASP A 217 25.20 -14.90 -22.18
N ARG A 218 24.12 -14.16 -21.93
CA ARG A 218 22.95 -14.69 -21.21
C ARG A 218 21.66 -14.11 -21.74
N ASP A 219 20.72 -15.01 -22.05
CA ASP A 219 19.33 -14.71 -22.34
C ASP A 219 18.41 -15.16 -21.21
N ARG A 220 17.37 -14.36 -20.90
CA ARG A 220 16.38 -14.70 -19.88
C ARG A 220 15.05 -14.01 -20.10
N PHE A 221 13.99 -14.68 -19.66
CA PHE A 221 12.69 -14.05 -19.41
C PHE A 221 12.62 -13.56 -17.97
N ARG A 222 12.11 -12.35 -17.78
CA ARG A 222 11.95 -11.69 -16.49
C ARG A 222 10.51 -11.28 -16.28
N LEU A 223 10.07 -11.43 -15.04
CA LEU A 223 8.78 -10.99 -14.53
C LEU A 223 9.02 -9.96 -13.44
N ARG A 224 8.28 -8.87 -13.46
CA ARG A 224 8.11 -7.98 -12.32
C ARG A 224 6.62 -7.88 -12.05
N ALA A 225 6.19 -8.27 -10.88
CA ALA A 225 4.82 -8.06 -10.43
C ALA A 225 4.85 -7.32 -9.09
N ARG A 226 4.10 -6.22 -9.01
CA ARG A 226 3.92 -5.43 -7.80
C ARG A 226 2.44 -5.28 -7.55
N VAL A 227 2.04 -5.43 -6.29
CA VAL A 227 0.67 -5.21 -5.84
C VAL A 227 0.72 -4.46 -4.54
N GLY A 228 -0.07 -3.41 -4.41
CA GLY A 228 -0.13 -2.58 -3.22
C GLY A 228 -1.54 -2.15 -2.90
N ALA A 229 -1.73 -1.75 -1.65
CA ALA A 229 -2.95 -1.16 -1.15
C ALA A 229 -2.60 0.06 -0.29
N GLU A 230 -3.31 1.14 -0.52
CA GLU A 230 -3.34 2.34 0.32
C GLU A 230 -4.69 2.42 1.03
N ILE A 231 -4.67 2.86 2.28
CA ILE A 231 -5.85 3.08 3.11
C ILE A 231 -5.83 4.53 3.58
N ASP A 232 -6.87 5.27 3.24
CA ASP A 232 -7.15 6.59 3.82
C ASP A 232 -7.70 6.40 5.25
N LEU A 233 -6.97 6.94 6.23
CA LEU A 233 -7.27 6.84 7.66
C LEU A 233 -8.03 8.06 8.19
N ASP A 234 -8.49 8.95 7.30
CA ASP A 234 -9.04 10.28 7.59
C ASP A 234 -7.98 11.27 8.15
N ASP A 235 -8.37 12.55 8.25
CA ASP A 235 -7.55 13.65 8.75
C ASP A 235 -6.18 13.81 8.07
N GLY A 236 -6.07 13.42 6.80
CA GLY A 236 -4.83 13.51 6.02
C GLY A 236 -3.84 12.36 6.26
N PHE A 237 -4.20 11.35 7.06
CA PHE A 237 -3.37 10.16 7.25
C PHE A 237 -3.62 9.10 6.18
N THR A 238 -2.54 8.51 5.66
CA THR A 238 -2.61 7.39 4.71
C THR A 238 -1.61 6.31 5.08
N ALA A 239 -2.07 5.07 5.19
CA ALA A 239 -1.20 3.91 5.36
C ALA A 239 -1.09 3.14 4.04
N GLY A 240 0.10 2.64 3.71
CA GLY A 240 0.36 1.92 2.47
C GLY A 240 1.18 0.65 2.68
N LEU A 241 0.84 -0.41 1.95
CA LEU A 241 1.61 -1.65 1.85
C LEU A 241 1.78 -2.00 0.37
N ARG A 242 3.00 -2.37 -0.05
CA ARG A 242 3.29 -2.88 -1.40
C ARG A 242 4.13 -4.15 -1.30
N LEU A 243 3.71 -5.18 -2.01
CA LEU A 243 4.44 -6.43 -2.20
C LEU A 243 4.99 -6.51 -3.61
N ALA A 244 6.16 -7.12 -3.78
CA ALA A 244 6.80 -7.28 -5.07
C ALA A 244 7.45 -8.66 -5.24
N THR A 245 7.54 -9.12 -6.48
CA THR A 245 8.47 -10.20 -6.86
C THR A 245 9.92 -9.74 -6.73
N GLY A 246 10.86 -10.67 -6.72
CA GLY A 246 12.28 -10.32 -6.79
C GLY A 246 13.16 -11.57 -6.77
N GLU A 247 14.17 -11.59 -7.64
CA GLU A 247 15.09 -12.73 -7.74
C GLU A 247 15.94 -12.87 -6.45
N ASN A 248 16.23 -11.77 -5.77
CA ASN A 248 16.94 -11.73 -4.50
C ASN A 248 16.54 -10.47 -3.71
N ASN A 249 17.25 -10.18 -2.62
CA ASN A 249 17.05 -9.01 -1.77
C ASN A 249 17.63 -7.69 -2.36
N SER A 250 17.80 -7.58 -3.68
CA SER A 250 18.29 -6.36 -4.32
C SER A 250 17.36 -5.17 -4.01
N PRO A 251 17.88 -4.08 -3.42
CA PRO A 251 17.06 -2.93 -3.05
C PRO A 251 16.60 -2.10 -4.26
N VAL A 252 17.16 -2.32 -5.45
CA VAL A 252 16.93 -1.54 -6.67
C VAL A 252 16.29 -2.35 -7.81
N SER A 253 15.84 -3.58 -7.54
CA SER A 253 15.24 -4.40 -8.60
C SER A 253 14.29 -5.48 -8.08
N PRO A 254 12.97 -5.29 -8.23
CA PRO A 254 11.96 -6.34 -8.02
C PRO A 254 11.80 -7.30 -9.23
N ASN A 255 12.81 -7.42 -10.09
CA ASN A 255 12.76 -8.34 -11.24
C ASN A 255 13.04 -9.78 -10.78
N GLN A 256 12.19 -10.71 -11.20
CA GLN A 256 12.31 -12.14 -11.04
C GLN A 256 12.72 -12.79 -12.37
N SER A 257 13.85 -13.51 -12.39
CA SER A 257 14.25 -14.30 -13.56
C SER A 257 13.46 -15.62 -13.61
N LEU A 258 12.70 -15.86 -14.67
CA LEU A 258 11.87 -17.07 -14.80
C LEU A 258 12.75 -18.29 -15.07
N GLY A 259 12.45 -19.40 -14.39
CA GLY A 259 13.19 -20.66 -14.54
C GLY A 259 14.61 -20.64 -13.93
N ALA A 260 14.98 -19.58 -13.21
CA ALA A 260 16.29 -19.49 -12.56
C ALA A 260 16.38 -20.50 -11.40
N ALA A 261 17.22 -21.53 -11.57
CA ALA A 261 17.49 -22.54 -10.56
C ALA A 261 18.52 -22.06 -9.53
N GLY A 262 18.67 -22.83 -8.45
CA GLY A 262 19.46 -22.41 -7.30
C GLY A 262 18.78 -21.20 -6.66
N ASN A 263 19.54 -20.22 -6.22
CA ASN A 263 18.97 -19.22 -5.34
C ASN A 263 18.58 -17.93 -6.02
N ALA A 264 17.57 -17.96 -6.91
CA ALA A 264 16.92 -16.67 -7.16
C ALA A 264 15.47 -16.59 -7.69
N GLN A 265 14.39 -17.19 -7.21
CA GLN A 265 14.11 -18.30 -6.32
C GLN A 265 13.01 -19.08 -7.03
N GLY A 266 13.34 -20.15 -7.76
CA GLY A 266 12.43 -20.87 -8.65
C GLY A 266 13.19 -21.92 -9.45
N GLY A 267 12.75 -22.18 -10.69
CA GLY A 267 13.40 -23.20 -11.54
C GLY A 267 12.89 -24.62 -11.24
N ASN A 268 12.89 -25.47 -12.26
CA ASN A 268 12.25 -26.80 -12.20
C ASN A 268 10.80 -26.75 -11.66
N PHE A 269 10.05 -25.71 -12.04
CA PHE A 269 8.68 -25.42 -11.56
C PHE A 269 8.55 -25.14 -10.05
N SER A 270 9.66 -24.85 -9.36
CA SER A 270 9.64 -24.39 -7.97
C SER A 270 9.02 -22.99 -7.84
N LYS A 271 8.47 -22.69 -6.66
CA LYS A 271 7.76 -21.43 -6.37
C LYS A 271 8.72 -20.25 -6.26
N TYR A 272 8.21 -19.07 -6.59
CA TYR A 272 8.89 -17.78 -6.42
C TYR A 272 8.59 -17.11 -5.09
N ALA A 273 9.58 -16.37 -4.58
CA ALA A 273 9.44 -15.55 -3.38
C ALA A 273 8.71 -14.23 -3.66
N VAL A 274 8.07 -13.69 -2.63
CA VAL A 274 7.43 -12.37 -2.60
C VAL A 274 8.03 -11.58 -1.45
N TRP A 275 8.31 -10.30 -1.69
CA TRP A 275 9.01 -9.41 -0.77
C TRP A 275 8.10 -8.25 -0.36
N ILE A 276 8.30 -7.75 0.86
CA ILE A 276 7.73 -6.48 1.30
C ILE A 276 8.55 -5.37 0.63
N ASP A 277 7.90 -4.62 -0.26
CA ASP A 277 8.54 -3.59 -1.06
C ASP A 277 8.35 -2.20 -0.41
N ARG A 278 7.13 -1.89 0.05
CA ARG A 278 6.81 -0.67 0.79
C ARG A 278 5.88 -0.98 1.96
N ALA A 279 6.05 -0.26 3.06
CA ALA A 279 5.20 -0.32 4.24
C ALA A 279 5.34 1.01 4.99
N PHE A 280 4.40 1.92 4.83
CA PHE A 280 4.56 3.31 5.29
C PHE A 280 3.27 3.92 5.84
N LEU A 281 3.44 4.99 6.61
CA LEU A 281 2.42 5.93 7.03
C LEU A 281 2.79 7.32 6.50
N SER A 282 1.83 8.02 5.92
CA SER A 282 1.93 9.39 5.41
C SER A 282 0.95 10.28 6.18
N TYR A 283 1.33 11.53 6.42
CA TYR A 283 0.46 12.58 6.93
C TYR A 283 0.57 13.79 6.02
N HIS A 284 -0.51 14.05 5.28
CA HIS A 284 -0.64 15.18 4.35
C HIS A 284 -1.45 16.28 5.01
N PHE A 285 -0.95 17.51 4.96
CA PHE A 285 -1.67 18.66 5.47
C PHE A 285 -1.33 19.94 4.72
N GLY A 286 -2.22 20.93 4.86
CA GLY A 286 -1.99 22.24 4.29
C GLY A 286 -2.32 22.35 2.83
N GLU A 287 -3.23 21.51 2.31
CA GLU A 287 -3.68 21.41 0.92
C GLU A 287 -4.42 22.66 0.39
N ASP A 288 -4.09 23.84 0.92
CA ASP A 288 -4.55 25.14 0.45
C ASP A 288 -3.78 25.58 -0.79
N HIS A 289 -4.24 26.62 -1.48
CA HIS A 289 -3.57 27.13 -2.68
C HIS A 289 -2.15 27.70 -2.44
N CYS A 290 -1.64 27.73 -1.21
CA CYS A 290 -0.34 28.34 -0.89
C CYS A 290 0.75 27.32 -0.54
N TYR A 291 0.43 26.22 0.15
CA TYR A 291 1.42 25.22 0.57
C TYR A 291 0.87 23.79 0.42
N ASP A 292 1.72 22.79 0.57
CA ASP A 292 1.40 21.35 0.52
C ASP A 292 2.54 20.62 1.22
N VAL A 293 2.25 19.89 2.30
CA VAL A 293 3.25 19.20 3.12
C VAL A 293 2.86 17.75 3.31
N ASP A 294 3.84 16.85 3.11
CA ASP A 294 3.73 15.40 3.31
C ASP A 294 4.84 14.92 4.23
N LEU A 295 4.46 14.31 5.35
CA LEU A 295 5.36 13.65 6.30
C LEU A 295 5.22 12.14 6.16
N GLN A 296 6.34 11.44 5.95
CA GLN A 296 6.36 10.00 5.70
C GLN A 296 7.21 9.28 6.75
N ALA A 297 6.75 8.11 7.19
CA ALA A 297 7.44 7.21 8.11
C ALA A 297 7.33 5.75 7.66
N GLY A 298 8.39 4.98 7.84
CA GLY A 298 8.45 3.56 7.46
C GLY A 298 9.29 3.34 6.20
N ARG A 299 8.88 2.39 5.35
CA ARG A 299 9.51 2.08 4.06
C ARG A 299 8.70 2.64 2.90
N PHE A 300 9.12 3.79 2.37
CA PHE A 300 8.38 4.55 1.34
C PHE A 300 9.23 4.78 0.08
N ASP A 301 8.60 5.31 -0.98
CA ASP A 301 9.28 5.67 -2.22
C ASP A 301 10.25 6.84 -2.02
N ASN A 302 11.16 7.06 -2.97
CA ASN A 302 12.15 8.12 -2.87
C ASN A 302 11.50 9.52 -2.69
N PRO A 303 11.80 10.23 -1.58
CA PRO A 303 11.20 11.53 -1.32
C PRO A 303 11.90 12.69 -2.06
N PHE A 304 13.07 12.45 -2.67
CA PHE A 304 13.89 13.47 -3.32
C PHE A 304 13.61 13.56 -4.83
N PHE A 305 13.61 14.77 -5.37
CA PHE A 305 13.72 15.01 -6.80
C PHE A 305 15.12 14.57 -7.27
N ASN A 306 15.19 13.54 -8.09
CA ASN A 306 16.45 12.92 -8.45
C ASN A 306 16.45 12.45 -9.91
N THR A 307 17.59 11.91 -10.32
CA THR A 307 17.77 11.12 -11.54
C THR A 307 18.34 9.77 -11.13
N ASP A 308 18.24 8.77 -12.00
CA ASP A 308 18.77 7.41 -11.82
C ASP A 308 20.27 7.35 -11.43
N ILE A 309 21.03 8.42 -11.71
CA ILE A 309 22.45 8.53 -11.29
C ILE A 309 22.60 8.67 -9.77
N VAL A 310 21.66 9.34 -9.10
CA VAL A 310 21.73 9.63 -7.66
C VAL A 310 20.99 8.54 -6.88
N TRP A 311 19.76 8.24 -7.29
CA TRP A 311 18.91 7.24 -6.64
C TRP A 311 18.14 6.45 -7.69
N ASP A 312 18.00 5.15 -7.48
CA ASP A 312 17.16 4.31 -8.33
C ASP A 312 15.68 4.45 -7.97
N ASP A 313 14.80 4.46 -8.97
CA ASP A 313 13.35 4.58 -8.79
C ASP A 313 12.73 3.43 -7.98
N ASP A 314 13.32 2.23 -8.02
CA ASP A 314 12.83 1.09 -7.26
C ASP A 314 13.30 1.10 -5.78
N LEU A 315 14.24 1.98 -5.41
CA LEU A 315 14.77 2.07 -4.06
C LEU A 315 13.69 2.52 -3.07
N GLY A 316 13.45 1.69 -2.05
CA GLY A 316 12.65 2.04 -0.89
C GLY A 316 13.52 2.67 0.19
N PHE A 317 13.13 3.83 0.69
CA PHE A 317 13.77 4.49 1.82
C PHE A 317 13.11 4.04 3.11
N ASP A 318 13.92 3.58 4.06
CA ASP A 318 13.50 3.29 5.43
C ASP A 318 13.79 4.52 6.29
N GLY A 319 12.81 5.04 7.05
CA GLY A 319 13.03 6.12 8.01
C GLY A 319 11.91 7.14 8.08
N PHE A 320 12.30 8.42 8.09
CA PHE A 320 11.39 9.57 8.13
C PHE A 320 11.76 10.58 7.06
N ALA A 321 10.76 11.14 6.39
CA ALA A 321 10.94 12.22 5.43
C ALA A 321 9.83 13.27 5.55
N ALA A 322 10.18 14.52 5.28
CA ALA A 322 9.25 15.64 5.16
C ALA A 322 9.45 16.28 3.80
N LYS A 323 8.37 16.41 3.03
CA LYS A 323 8.34 17.10 1.73
C LYS A 323 7.40 18.28 1.85
N GLY A 324 7.85 19.45 1.43
CA GLY A 324 7.04 20.65 1.39
C GLY A 324 7.10 21.29 0.01
N LYS A 325 5.96 21.77 -0.47
CA LYS A 325 5.85 22.62 -1.65
C LYS A 325 5.15 23.91 -1.26
N PHE A 326 5.64 25.02 -1.79
CA PHE A 326 5.08 26.35 -1.60
C PHE A 326 4.86 27.01 -2.95
N ARG A 327 3.62 27.40 -3.24
CA ARG A 327 3.28 28.15 -4.45
C ARG A 327 3.54 29.63 -4.18
N PHE A 328 4.64 30.16 -4.71
CA PHE A 328 4.99 31.56 -4.54
C PHE A 328 4.09 32.47 -5.39
N ASN A 329 3.79 32.03 -6.62
CA ASN A 329 2.80 32.63 -7.52
C ASN A 329 2.33 31.57 -8.54
N ASP A 330 1.55 31.95 -9.55
CA ASP A 330 1.01 31.02 -10.55
C ASP A 330 2.08 30.33 -11.42
N ASP A 331 3.27 30.93 -11.52
CA ASP A 331 4.35 30.44 -12.39
C ASP A 331 5.50 29.78 -11.61
N ILE A 332 5.66 30.07 -10.32
CA ILE A 332 6.81 29.65 -9.50
C ILE A 332 6.34 28.88 -8.27
N LYS A 333 6.85 27.65 -8.13
CA LYS A 333 6.72 26.82 -6.94
C LYS A 333 8.11 26.52 -6.38
N VAL A 334 8.26 26.65 -5.07
CA VAL A 334 9.47 26.21 -4.36
C VAL A 334 9.15 24.90 -3.67
N PHE A 335 10.09 23.96 -3.67
CA PHE A 335 9.95 22.72 -2.92
C PHE A 335 11.18 22.48 -2.06
N ALA A 336 10.97 21.80 -0.94
CA ALA A 336 12.02 21.35 -0.06
C ALA A 336 11.71 19.93 0.45
N THR A 337 12.75 19.12 0.60
CA THR A 337 12.66 17.79 1.18
C THR A 337 13.75 17.63 2.23
N ALA A 338 13.43 17.06 3.37
CA ALA A 338 14.41 16.65 4.37
C ALA A 338 14.08 15.25 4.91
N GLY A 339 15.07 14.48 5.33
CA GLY A 339 14.81 13.16 5.91
C GLY A 339 16.01 12.56 6.62
N ALA A 340 15.71 11.54 7.43
CA ALA A 340 16.67 10.74 8.19
C ALA A 340 16.35 9.26 7.97
N PHE A 341 17.33 8.52 7.48
CA PHE A 341 17.13 7.18 6.96
C PHE A 341 18.15 6.21 7.58
N PRO A 342 17.74 5.31 8.51
CA PRO A 342 18.58 4.17 8.87
C PRO A 342 18.79 3.29 7.64
N ILE A 343 20.05 3.01 7.31
CA ILE A 343 20.39 2.15 6.17
C ILE A 343 21.02 0.82 6.59
N PHE A 344 21.42 0.71 7.86
CA PHE A 344 22.03 -0.50 8.40
C PHE A 344 22.02 -0.50 9.93
N ASN A 345 21.77 -1.67 10.52
CA ASN A 345 21.97 -1.95 11.94
C ASN A 345 22.57 -3.36 12.08
N THR A 346 23.51 -3.54 12.99
CA THR A 346 24.10 -4.85 13.31
C THR A 346 23.30 -5.60 14.37
N ASP A 347 23.26 -6.94 14.26
CA ASP A 347 22.66 -7.82 15.27
C ASP A 347 23.24 -7.57 16.67
N PHE A 348 22.34 -7.37 17.64
CA PHE A 348 22.68 -7.16 19.04
C PHE A 348 23.48 -8.32 19.67
N ASN A 349 23.34 -9.55 19.15
CA ASN A 349 24.01 -10.75 19.64
C ASN A 349 25.28 -11.11 18.87
N PHE A 350 25.76 -10.22 17.98
CA PHE A 350 27.00 -10.42 17.27
C PHE A 350 28.22 -10.35 18.22
N SER A 351 29.21 -11.24 18.17
CA SER A 351 29.33 -12.47 17.39
C SER A 351 28.48 -13.61 17.95
N SER A 352 27.87 -14.41 17.07
CA SER A 352 26.92 -15.48 17.45
C SER A 352 27.53 -16.57 18.33
N ILE A 353 28.84 -16.83 18.21
CA ILE A 353 29.53 -17.90 18.93
C ILE A 353 30.42 -17.43 20.08
N ASN A 354 30.67 -16.12 20.19
CA ASN A 354 31.50 -15.57 21.27
C ASN A 354 30.61 -15.15 22.46
N PRO A 355 30.92 -15.55 23.71
CA PRO A 355 30.23 -15.03 24.89
C PRO A 355 30.42 -13.51 25.06
N ALA A 356 31.57 -12.96 24.64
CA ALA A 356 31.76 -11.52 24.55
C ALA A 356 31.14 -11.00 23.24
N LYS A 357 30.21 -10.06 23.36
CA LYS A 357 29.50 -9.45 22.23
C LYS A 357 30.19 -8.16 21.78
N PHE A 358 30.10 -7.89 20.48
CA PHE A 358 30.53 -6.65 19.88
C PHE A 358 29.42 -5.60 20.00
N GLU A 359 29.80 -4.32 20.01
CA GLU A 359 28.86 -3.21 20.11
C GLU A 359 28.00 -3.11 18.84
N SER A 360 26.69 -2.90 19.03
CA SER A 360 25.79 -2.69 17.90
C SER A 360 26.07 -1.33 17.26
N THR A 361 26.22 -1.31 15.94
CA THR A 361 26.51 -0.11 15.15
C THR A 361 25.38 0.16 14.16
N ASP A 362 24.92 1.41 14.17
CA ASP A 362 23.95 1.93 13.21
C ASP A 362 24.63 2.77 12.14
N LYS A 363 24.02 2.80 10.95
CA LYS A 363 24.41 3.68 9.85
C LYS A 363 23.20 4.44 9.35
N TYR A 364 23.39 5.73 9.13
CA TYR A 364 22.32 6.65 8.74
C TYR A 364 22.70 7.45 7.49
N ILE A 365 21.67 7.84 6.75
CA ILE A 365 21.73 8.90 5.76
C ILE A 365 20.82 10.03 6.22
N TYR A 366 21.35 11.24 6.25
CA TYR A 366 20.56 12.45 6.38
C TYR A 366 20.54 13.17 5.03
N GLY A 367 19.36 13.54 4.56
CA GLY A 367 19.21 14.19 3.26
C GLY A 367 18.45 15.50 3.39
N GLY A 368 18.91 16.51 2.64
CA GLY A 368 18.23 17.79 2.48
C GLY A 368 18.24 18.21 1.02
N GLN A 369 17.12 18.72 0.53
CA GLN A 369 16.98 19.22 -0.83
C GLN A 369 16.10 20.46 -0.85
N ILE A 370 16.46 21.41 -1.71
CA ILE A 370 15.63 22.55 -2.05
C ILE A 370 15.64 22.75 -3.56
N GLY A 371 14.53 23.22 -4.13
CA GLY A 371 14.47 23.52 -5.54
C GLY A 371 13.30 24.40 -5.93
N VAL A 372 13.27 24.75 -7.21
CA VAL A 372 12.28 25.59 -7.83
C VAL A 372 11.72 24.90 -9.07
N GLU A 373 10.41 24.94 -9.23
CA GLU A 373 9.69 24.61 -10.45
C GLU A 373 9.15 25.91 -11.02
N TRP A 374 9.47 26.19 -12.28
CA TRP A 374 9.09 27.42 -12.95
C TRP A 374 8.38 27.11 -14.27
N LYS A 375 7.20 27.70 -14.47
CA LYS A 375 6.46 27.68 -15.72
C LYS A 375 7.03 28.76 -16.65
N ILE A 376 7.88 28.35 -17.58
CA ILE A 376 8.58 29.26 -18.51
C ILE A 376 7.61 29.84 -19.53
N ALA A 377 6.70 28.99 -20.00
CA ALA A 377 5.64 29.29 -20.95
C ALA A 377 4.47 28.33 -20.70
N GLU A 378 3.34 28.52 -21.37
CA GLU A 378 2.15 27.67 -21.17
C GLU A 378 2.40 26.16 -21.33
N LYS A 379 3.39 25.78 -22.15
CA LYS A 379 3.74 24.38 -22.44
C LYS A 379 5.16 23.99 -22.03
N LEU A 380 5.89 24.87 -21.36
CA LEU A 380 7.29 24.63 -20.99
C LEU A 380 7.46 24.88 -19.49
N THR A 381 7.89 23.85 -18.77
CA THR A 381 8.17 23.90 -17.33
C THR A 381 9.62 23.49 -17.10
N GLY A 382 10.35 24.30 -16.34
CA GLY A 382 11.69 23.99 -15.85
C GLY A 382 11.64 23.58 -14.38
N LYS A 383 12.47 22.63 -13.98
CA LYS A 383 12.66 22.27 -12.57
C LYS A 383 14.15 22.17 -12.27
N PHE A 384 14.57 22.83 -11.22
CA PHE A 384 15.96 22.84 -10.75
C PHE A 384 15.98 22.57 -9.26
N GLY A 385 16.95 21.77 -8.79
CA GLY A 385 17.08 21.45 -7.38
C GLY A 385 18.52 21.15 -6.99
N VAL A 386 18.86 21.44 -5.75
CA VAL A 386 20.14 21.15 -5.12
C VAL A 386 19.89 20.28 -3.90
N ALA A 387 20.63 19.18 -3.79
CA ALA A 387 20.53 18.24 -2.68
C ALA A 387 21.88 18.06 -1.99
N PHE A 388 21.84 17.79 -0.69
CA PHE A 388 22.97 17.43 0.14
C PHE A 388 22.60 16.18 0.93
N TYR A 389 23.52 15.21 0.96
CA TYR A 389 23.36 13.95 1.67
C TYR A 389 24.58 13.73 2.57
N ASP A 390 24.33 13.53 3.85
CA ASP A 390 25.33 13.18 4.85
C ASP A 390 25.21 11.70 5.21
N PHE A 391 26.34 10.99 5.14
CA PHE A 391 26.42 9.55 5.36
C PHE A 391 27.19 9.29 6.65
N ASP A 392 26.46 8.92 7.70
CA ASP A 392 27.04 8.66 9.01
C ASP A 392 27.31 7.17 9.22
N GLY A 393 28.50 6.85 9.74
CA GLY A 393 28.90 5.47 10.04
C GLY A 393 29.12 4.54 8.82
N VAL A 394 29.03 5.04 7.59
CA VAL A 394 29.07 4.19 6.37
C VAL A 394 30.47 3.73 5.96
N LYS A 395 31.50 4.47 6.37
CA LYS A 395 32.90 4.18 6.02
C LYS A 395 33.32 2.82 6.58
N GLY A 396 34.04 2.05 5.77
CA GLY A 396 34.69 0.82 6.23
C GLY A 396 35.67 1.09 7.37
N LYS A 397 35.66 0.20 8.37
CA LYS A 397 36.56 0.24 9.51
C LYS A 397 37.27 -1.10 9.63
N LEU A 398 38.58 -1.06 9.81
CA LEU A 398 39.35 -2.25 10.11
C LEU A 398 39.00 -2.76 11.51
N SER A 399 38.99 -4.08 11.65
CA SER A 399 38.77 -4.75 12.91
C SER A 399 39.92 -4.47 13.88
N THR A 400 39.68 -4.68 15.16
CA THR A 400 40.77 -4.88 16.11
C THR A 400 41.67 -6.02 15.59
N PRO A 401 43.01 -5.88 15.65
CA PRO A 401 43.93 -6.90 15.17
C PRO A 401 43.67 -8.26 15.84
N HIS A 402 43.50 -9.32 15.05
CA HIS A 402 43.26 -10.66 15.58
C HIS A 402 43.80 -11.76 14.64
N VAL A 403 43.85 -13.01 15.14
CA VAL A 403 44.26 -14.20 14.38
C VAL A 403 43.04 -15.11 14.21
N PRO A 404 42.34 -15.09 13.06
CA PRO A 404 41.24 -16.02 12.81
C PRO A 404 41.80 -17.43 12.52
N LEU A 405 41.32 -18.43 13.25
CA LEU A 405 41.67 -19.84 13.08
C LEU A 405 40.60 -20.60 12.31
N THR A 406 39.35 -20.15 12.39
CA THR A 406 38.21 -20.72 11.66
C THR A 406 37.43 -19.65 10.90
N SER A 407 36.61 -20.08 9.95
CA SER A 407 35.68 -19.21 9.22
C SER A 407 34.60 -18.57 10.12
N SER A 408 34.41 -19.09 11.33
CA SER A 408 33.44 -18.59 12.31
C SER A 408 34.03 -17.57 13.28
N ASP A 409 35.37 -17.46 13.33
CA ASP A 409 36.03 -16.46 14.17
C ASP A 409 35.77 -15.09 13.57
N ALA A 410 35.09 -14.24 14.33
CA ALA A 410 34.62 -12.94 13.88
C ALA A 410 35.47 -11.80 14.44
N GLY A 411 35.83 -10.86 13.58
CA GLY A 411 36.28 -9.53 13.97
C GLY A 411 35.10 -8.66 14.43
N ASP A 412 35.41 -7.64 15.23
CA ASP A 412 34.45 -6.63 15.70
C ASP A 412 33.79 -5.83 14.57
N THR A 413 34.45 -5.71 13.41
CA THR A 413 33.90 -4.99 12.25
C THR A 413 33.27 -5.89 11.19
N ASP A 414 33.32 -7.21 11.31
CA ASP A 414 32.77 -8.15 10.30
C ASP A 414 31.27 -7.97 10.08
N GLY A 415 30.56 -7.56 11.14
CA GLY A 415 29.14 -7.22 11.09
C GLY A 415 28.84 -5.95 10.29
N LEU A 416 29.84 -5.12 9.96
CA LEU A 416 29.64 -3.85 9.26
C LEU A 416 29.55 -4.00 7.73
N ARG A 417 29.71 -5.21 7.19
CA ARG A 417 29.61 -5.47 5.76
C ARG A 417 28.20 -5.16 5.24
N PRO A 418 28.05 -4.56 4.05
CA PRO A 418 26.74 -4.24 3.52
C PRO A 418 25.97 -5.52 3.16
N SER A 419 24.68 -5.55 3.49
CA SER A 419 23.76 -6.66 3.19
C SER A 419 23.53 -6.88 1.70
N PHE A 420 23.78 -5.86 0.89
CA PHE A 420 23.76 -5.93 -0.57
C PHE A 420 24.85 -5.00 -1.14
N ALA A 421 25.71 -5.54 -2.00
CA ALA A 421 26.83 -4.82 -2.58
C ALA A 421 26.60 -4.58 -4.08
N GLN A 422 26.62 -3.31 -4.49
CA GLN A 422 26.50 -2.92 -5.90
C GLN A 422 27.84 -2.58 -6.53
N LYS A 423 27.94 -2.73 -7.85
CA LYS A 423 29.13 -2.31 -8.60
C LYS A 423 29.40 -0.81 -8.41
N GLY A 424 30.66 -0.41 -8.50
CA GLY A 424 31.07 1.00 -8.46
C GLY A 424 31.42 1.56 -7.08
N ASN A 425 31.21 0.80 -6.00
CA ASN A 425 31.65 1.21 -4.66
C ASN A 425 33.16 0.99 -4.48
N THR A 426 33.77 1.82 -3.63
CA THR A 426 35.14 1.57 -3.15
C THR A 426 35.07 0.58 -1.99
N TYR A 427 35.71 -0.58 -2.15
CA TYR A 427 35.71 -1.65 -1.16
C TYR A 427 37.04 -1.72 -0.40
N MET A 428 36.96 -2.20 0.84
CA MET A 428 38.13 -2.56 1.64
C MET A 428 37.82 -3.83 2.44
N ALA A 429 38.85 -4.61 2.75
CA ALA A 429 38.71 -5.69 3.71
C ALA A 429 38.46 -5.10 5.11
N LEU A 430 37.55 -5.72 5.87
CA LEU A 430 37.22 -5.28 7.22
C LEU A 430 38.14 -5.92 8.26
N ARG A 431 38.67 -7.12 8.01
CA ARG A 431 39.52 -7.84 8.96
C ARG A 431 40.96 -7.33 8.94
N ASN A 432 41.46 -6.96 10.12
CA ASN A 432 42.88 -6.68 10.34
C ASN A 432 43.57 -7.93 10.89
N ILE A 433 44.03 -8.79 9.98
CA ILE A 433 44.55 -10.11 10.33
C ILE A 433 46.03 -10.03 10.69
N LEU A 434 46.38 -10.52 11.89
CA LEU A 434 47.76 -10.71 12.29
C LEU A 434 48.32 -11.99 11.61
N PRO A 435 49.48 -11.90 10.92
CA PRO A 435 50.10 -13.07 10.32
C PRO A 435 50.58 -14.07 11.38
N ASP A 436 50.13 -15.32 11.28
CA ASP A 436 50.56 -16.44 12.12
C ASP A 436 50.72 -17.72 11.27
N PRO A 437 51.66 -18.63 11.57
CA PRO A 437 51.73 -19.93 10.91
C PRO A 437 50.39 -20.70 10.92
N SER A 438 49.57 -20.56 11.96
CA SER A 438 48.27 -21.23 12.10
C SER A 438 47.19 -20.71 11.15
N ASN A 439 47.35 -19.50 10.58
CA ASN A 439 46.41 -18.89 9.63
C ASN A 439 47.06 -18.65 8.25
N ASN A 440 48.03 -19.49 7.89
CA ASN A 440 48.77 -19.40 6.64
C ASN A 440 49.45 -18.03 6.43
N ASN A 441 50.06 -17.50 7.49
CA ASN A 441 50.72 -16.20 7.53
C ASN A 441 49.77 -15.06 7.12
N GLY A 442 48.52 -15.12 7.59
CA GLY A 442 47.48 -14.13 7.38
C GLY A 442 46.66 -14.32 6.11
N ASN A 443 46.84 -15.41 5.36
CA ASN A 443 46.15 -15.64 4.08
C ASN A 443 44.84 -16.46 4.17
N SER A 444 44.52 -16.97 5.35
CA SER A 444 43.26 -17.67 5.60
C SER A 444 42.19 -16.78 6.22
N ASN A 445 40.93 -17.04 5.84
CA ASN A 445 39.72 -16.36 6.26
C ASN A 445 39.77 -14.82 6.10
N GLN A 446 40.38 -14.34 5.00
CA GLN A 446 40.67 -12.92 4.80
C GLN A 446 39.43 -12.08 4.47
N TRP A 447 38.59 -12.53 3.54
CA TRP A 447 37.52 -11.71 2.99
C TRP A 447 36.19 -12.07 3.62
N GLN A 448 35.59 -11.11 4.32
CA GLN A 448 34.17 -11.06 4.69
C GLN A 448 33.59 -9.69 4.33
#